data_AF-A0AAV5YPF2-F1
#
_entry.id   AF-A0AAV5YPF2-F1
#
_cell.length_a   1.000
_cell.length_b   1.000
_cell.length_c   1.000
_cell.angle_alpha   90.00
_cell.angle_beta   90.00
_cell.angle_gamma   90.00
#
_symmetry.space_group_name_H-M   'P 1'
#
loop_
_entity.id
_entity.type
_entity.pdbx_description
1 polymer ?
#
loop_
_entity_poly.entity_id
_entity_poly.type
_entity_poly.pdbx_seq_one_letter_code
_entity_poly.pdbx_strand_id
1 'polypeptide(L)'
;ADVDPARLATEVAVWADKTDVSEEQARLRAHLAQLGTLLAGDEAVGRTLEFVIQEIHREVNTIGSKADDLEISQAVIAAKSALEKMREQVANVE
;
A
#
# COMPACT_ATOMS: atom_id res chain seq x y z
N ALA A 1 -34.21 22.29 -5.62
CA ALA A 1 -33.01 23.15 -5.81
C ALA A 1 -32.22 22.51 -6.94
N ASP A 2 -31.89 23.29 -7.97
CA ASP A 2 -31.11 22.79 -9.10
C ASP A 2 -29.63 22.72 -8.70
N VAL A 3 -28.92 21.68 -9.12
CA VAL A 3 -27.50 21.48 -8.76
C VAL A 3 -26.65 22.27 -9.75
N ASP A 4 -25.82 23.19 -9.25
CA ASP A 4 -24.86 23.92 -10.09
C ASP A 4 -23.83 22.95 -10.70
N PRO A 5 -23.81 22.78 -12.05
CA PRO A 5 -22.90 21.85 -12.70
C PRO A 5 -21.41 22.17 -12.47
N ALA A 6 -21.04 23.44 -12.32
CA ALA A 6 -19.65 23.84 -12.09
C ALA A 6 -19.20 23.45 -10.68
N ARG A 7 -20.08 23.62 -9.70
CA ARG A 7 -19.86 23.15 -8.33
C ARG A 7 -19.77 21.62 -8.29
N LEU A 8 -20.68 20.91 -8.95
CA LEU A 8 -20.66 19.45 -9.00
C LEU A 8 -19.34 18.93 -9.61
N ALA A 9 -18.89 19.50 -10.73
CA ALA A 9 -17.62 19.12 -11.35
C ALA A 9 -16.41 19.32 -10.42
N THR A 10 -16.41 20.42 -9.65
CA THR A 10 -15.35 20.70 -8.67
C THR A 10 -15.35 19.67 -7.54
N GLU A 11 -16.51 19.35 -6.97
CA GLU A 11 -16.61 18.34 -5.89
C GLU A 11 -16.19 16.95 -6.38
N VAL A 12 -16.58 16.57 -7.61
CA VAL A 12 -16.16 15.30 -8.22
C VAL A 12 -14.65 15.24 -8.41
N ALA A 13 -14.02 16.32 -8.89
CA ALA A 13 -12.57 16.37 -9.06
C ALA A 13 -11.84 16.23 -7.72
N VAL A 14 -12.30 16.94 -6.67
CA VAL A 14 -11.74 16.85 -5.31
C VAL A 14 -11.92 15.44 -4.73
N TRP A 15 -13.07 14.81 -4.95
CA TRP A 15 -13.32 13.45 -4.49
C TRP A 15 -12.46 12.42 -5.22
N ALA A 16 -12.28 12.56 -6.55
CA ALA A 16 -11.41 11.70 -7.34
C ALA A 16 -9.96 11.78 -6.87
N ASP A 17 -9.44 12.99 -6.63
CA ASP A 17 -8.08 13.20 -6.11
C ASP A 17 -7.88 12.57 -4.72
N LYS A 18 -8.90 12.69 -3.84
CA LYS A 18 -8.87 12.09 -2.50
C LYS A 18 -8.90 10.56 -2.49
N THR A 19 -9.54 9.96 -3.48
CA THR A 19 -9.74 8.50 -3.56
C THR A 19 -8.73 7.81 -4.48
N ASP A 20 -7.96 8.58 -5.26
CA ASP A 20 -6.96 8.02 -6.16
C ASP A 20 -5.79 7.40 -5.38
N VAL A 21 -5.59 6.11 -5.64
CA VAL A 21 -4.53 5.26 -5.07
C VAL A 21 -3.56 4.76 -6.14
N SER A 22 -3.61 5.31 -7.36
CA SER A 22 -2.85 4.80 -8.51
C SER A 22 -1.35 4.83 -8.27
N GLU A 23 -0.84 5.89 -7.64
CA GLU A 23 0.58 6.02 -7.31
C GLU A 23 1.02 5.00 -6.26
N GLU A 24 0.24 4.85 -5.18
CA GLU A 24 0.50 3.86 -4.14
C GLU A 24 0.51 2.44 -4.70
N GLN A 25 -0.41 2.11 -5.62
CA GLN A 25 -0.42 0.81 -6.27
C GLN A 25 0.83 0.58 -7.14
N ALA A 26 1.30 1.61 -7.85
CA ALA A 26 2.50 1.51 -8.66
C ALA A 26 3.75 1.29 -7.79
N ARG A 27 3.89 2.05 -6.70
CA ARG A 27 4.99 1.88 -5.72
C ARG A 27 4.93 0.54 -5.03
N LEU A 28 3.74 0.10 -4.58
CA LEU A 28 3.53 -1.21 -3.99
C LEU A 28 3.99 -2.34 -4.91
N ARG A 29 3.63 -2.30 -6.21
CA ARG A 29 4.09 -3.28 -7.20
C ARG A 29 5.62 -3.29 -7.33
N ALA A 30 6.27 -2.13 -7.35
CA ALA A 30 7.72 -2.02 -7.40
C ALA A 30 8.38 -2.64 -6.15
N HIS A 31 7.88 -2.33 -4.95
CA HIS A 31 8.40 -2.89 -3.71
C HIS A 31 8.18 -4.40 -3.60
N LEU A 32 7.04 -4.93 -4.07
CA LEU A 32 6.79 -6.37 -4.11
C LEU A 32 7.73 -7.09 -5.08
N ALA A 33 8.05 -6.48 -6.23
CA ALA A 33 9.04 -7.02 -7.16
C ALA A 33 10.45 -7.04 -6.55
N GLN A 34 10.82 -5.97 -5.85
CA GLN A 34 12.08 -5.90 -5.12
C GLN A 34 12.15 -6.96 -4.00
N LEU A 35 11.08 -7.12 -3.22
CA LEU A 35 10.95 -8.16 -2.20
C LEU A 35 11.18 -9.56 -2.80
N GLY A 36 10.52 -9.87 -3.92
CA GLY A 36 10.70 -11.14 -4.62
C GLY A 36 12.14 -11.39 -5.08
N THR A 37 12.83 -10.33 -5.53
CA THR A 37 14.25 -10.41 -5.93
C THR A 37 15.15 -10.70 -4.73
N LEU A 38 14.93 -10.02 -3.60
CA LEU A 38 15.72 -10.23 -2.38
C LEU A 38 15.55 -11.64 -1.83
N LEU A 39 14.33 -12.16 -1.83
CA LEU A 39 14.02 -13.51 -1.35
C LEU A 39 14.59 -14.62 -2.25
N ALA A 40 14.92 -14.32 -3.51
CA ALA A 40 15.51 -15.28 -4.44
C ALA A 40 17.05 -15.28 -4.43
N GLY A 41 17.68 -14.34 -3.72
CA GLY A 41 19.14 -14.26 -3.59
C GLY A 41 19.68 -15.15 -2.48
N ASP A 42 20.95 -15.56 -2.59
CA ASP A 42 21.67 -16.35 -1.58
C ASP A 42 22.44 -15.46 -0.57
N GLU A 43 22.26 -14.14 -0.63
CA GLU A 43 22.96 -13.18 0.23
C GLU A 43 22.17 -12.88 1.51
N ALA A 44 22.88 -12.49 2.57
CA ALA A 44 22.24 -12.02 3.80
C ALA A 44 21.60 -10.65 3.58
N VAL A 45 20.27 -10.60 3.51
CA VAL A 45 19.49 -9.40 3.14
C VAL A 45 18.65 -8.80 4.28
N GLY A 46 18.84 -9.21 5.55
CA GLY A 46 17.96 -8.86 6.68
C GLY A 46 17.56 -7.39 6.78
N ARG A 47 18.53 -6.48 6.86
CA ARG A 47 18.28 -5.03 6.93
C ARG A 47 17.57 -4.45 5.69
N THR A 48 17.93 -4.93 4.50
CA THR A 48 17.29 -4.49 3.25
C THR A 48 15.85 -5.02 3.17
N LEU A 49 15.62 -6.23 3.66
CA LEU A 49 14.30 -6.86 3.72
C LEU A 49 13.39 -6.10 4.69
N GLU A 50 13.90 -5.69 5.86
CA GLU A 50 13.18 -4.84 6.80
C GLU A 50 12.74 -3.52 6.15
N PHE A 51 13.65 -2.84 5.44
CA PHE A 51 13.34 -1.60 4.74
C PHE A 51 12.23 -1.80 3.70
N VAL A 52 12.32 -2.84 2.87
CA VAL A 52 11.30 -3.10 1.83
C VAL A 52 9.95 -3.44 2.45
N ILE A 53 9.91 -4.22 3.52
CA ILE A 53 8.67 -4.51 4.26
C ILE A 53 8.05 -3.22 4.83
N GLN A 54 8.87 -2.31 5.35
CA GLN A 54 8.42 -1.03 5.86
C GLN A 54 7.81 -0.14 4.76
N GLU A 55 8.44 -0.09 3.58
CA GLU A 55 7.90 0.66 2.44
C GLU A 55 6.58 0.05 1.95
N ILE A 56 6.47 -1.29 1.84
CA ILE A 56 5.21 -1.97 1.50
C ILE A 56 4.12 -1.61 2.51
N HIS A 57 4.45 -1.60 3.81
CA HIS A 57 3.51 -1.22 4.85
C HIS A 57 3.05 0.25 4.74
N ARG A 58 3.94 1.16 4.31
CA ARG A 58 3.56 2.55 4.04
C ARG A 58 2.53 2.62 2.91
N GLU A 59 2.77 1.94 1.80
CA GLU A 59 1.84 1.95 0.66
C GLU A 59 0.48 1.36 1.03
N VAL A 60 0.45 0.23 1.74
CA VAL A 60 -0.79 -0.41 2.19
C VAL A 60 -1.58 0.50 3.14
N ASN A 61 -0.92 1.25 4.02
CA ASN A 61 -1.59 2.21 4.89
C ASN A 61 -2.21 3.37 4.11
N THR A 62 -1.48 3.94 3.15
CA THR A 62 -1.98 5.06 2.34
C THR A 62 -3.19 4.61 1.51
N ILE A 63 -3.12 3.44 0.87
CA ILE A 63 -4.27 2.84 0.15
C ILE A 63 -5.47 2.72 1.08
N GLY A 64 -5.29 2.14 2.28
CA GLY A 64 -6.37 1.99 3.24
C GLY A 64 -6.98 3.30 3.74
N SER A 65 -6.18 4.38 3.81
CA SER A 65 -6.68 5.70 4.24
C SER A 65 -7.46 6.45 3.16
N LYS A 66 -7.24 6.12 1.89
CA LYS A 66 -7.94 6.69 0.73
C LYS A 66 -9.08 5.81 0.22
N ALA A 67 -9.14 4.55 0.66
CA ALA A 67 -10.15 3.60 0.24
C ALA A 67 -11.50 3.88 0.90
N ASP A 68 -12.52 4.16 0.07
CA ASP A 68 -13.93 4.24 0.46
C ASP A 68 -14.70 3.00 -0.05
N ASP A 69 -14.02 1.85 -0.02
CA ASP A 69 -14.51 0.57 -0.52
C ASP A 69 -14.24 -0.56 0.47
N LEU A 70 -15.24 -1.42 0.67
CA LEU A 70 -15.19 -2.51 1.64
C LEU A 70 -14.20 -3.62 1.24
N GLU A 71 -14.15 -3.98 -0.03
CA GLU A 71 -13.24 -5.02 -0.52
C GLU A 71 -11.78 -4.57 -0.39
N ILE A 72 -11.50 -3.31 -0.73
CA ILE A 72 -10.17 -2.72 -0.52
C ILE A 72 -9.81 -2.70 0.96
N SER A 73 -10.74 -2.32 1.83
CA SER A 73 -10.52 -2.31 3.28
C SER A 73 -10.17 -3.69 3.82
N GLN A 74 -10.87 -4.73 3.38
CA GLN A 74 -10.58 -6.12 3.75
C GLN A 74 -9.21 -6.58 3.24
N ALA A 75 -8.85 -6.24 2.00
CA ALA A 75 -7.55 -6.54 1.43
C ALA A 75 -6.41 -5.86 2.20
N VAL A 76 -6.60 -4.60 2.60
CA VAL A 76 -5.63 -3.85 3.42
C VAL A 76 -5.42 -4.52 4.78
N ILE A 77 -6.48 -4.96 5.45
CA ILE A 77 -6.37 -5.66 6.74
C ILE A 77 -5.58 -6.98 6.58
N ALA A 78 -5.90 -7.75 5.54
CA ALA A 78 -5.18 -9.00 5.25
C ALA A 78 -3.69 -8.74 4.95
N ALA A 79 -3.38 -7.72 4.15
CA ALA A 79 -2.02 -7.33 3.82
C ALA A 79 -1.23 -6.90 5.06
N LYS A 80 -1.84 -6.08 5.95
CA LYS A 80 -1.21 -5.67 7.22
C LYS A 80 -0.90 -6.86 8.11
N SER A 81 -1.80 -7.84 8.20
CA SER A 81 -1.55 -9.07 8.98
C SER A 81 -0.39 -9.88 8.40
N ALA A 82 -0.29 -9.99 7.08
CA ALA A 82 0.83 -10.66 6.43
C ALA A 82 2.16 -9.92 6.66
N LEU A 83 2.16 -8.58 6.57
CA LEU A 83 3.34 -7.74 6.80
C LEU A 83 3.88 -7.86 8.21
N GLU A 84 3.01 -7.91 9.22
CA GLU A 84 3.47 -8.08 10.61
C GLU A 84 4.15 -9.43 10.82
N LYS A 85 3.59 -10.51 10.27
CA LYS A 85 4.22 -11.84 10.30
C LYS A 85 5.58 -11.85 9.59
N MET A 86 5.69 -11.18 8.44
CA MET A 86 6.97 -11.05 7.74
C MET A 86 7.98 -10.27 8.57
N ARG A 87 7.56 -9.18 9.21
CA ARG A 87 8.42 -8.37 10.10
C ARG A 87 8.94 -9.18 11.29
N GLU A 88 8.08 -9.97 11.93
CA GLU A 88 8.48 -10.89 13.01
C GLU A 88 9.49 -11.94 12.52
N GLN A 89 9.29 -12.51 11.32
CA GLN A 89 10.23 -13.48 10.75
C GLN A 89 11.60 -12.86 10.50
N VAL A 90 11.66 -11.65 9.95
CA VAL A 90 12.94 -10.96 9.71
C VAL A 90 13.68 -10.70 11.02
N ALA A 91 12.97 -10.23 12.05
CA ALA A 91 13.57 -9.97 13.37
C ALA A 91 14.05 -11.23 14.10
N ASN A 92 13.46 -12.39 13.82
CA ASN A 92 13.83 -13.67 14.45
C ASN A 92 14.99 -14.40 13.73
N VAL A 93 15.34 -13.99 12.51
CA VAL A 93 16.42 -14.59 11.70
C VAL A 93 17.74 -13.81 11.83
N GLU A 94 17.69 -12.56 12.32
CA GLU A 94 18.86 -11.84 12.85
C GLU A 94 19.37 -12.44 14.17
#